data_AF-A0AAJ1JBS4-F1
#
_entry.id   AF-A0AAJ1JBS4-F1
#
_cell.length_a   1.000
_cell.length_b   1.000
_cell.length_c   1.000
_cell.angle_alpha   90.00
_cell.angle_beta   90.00
_cell.angle_gamma   90.00
#
_symmetry.space_group_name_H-M   'P 1'
#
loop_
_entity.id
_entity.type
_entity.pdbx_description
1 polymer ?
#
loop_
_entity_poly.entity_id
_entity_poly.type
_entity_poly.pdbx_seq_one_letter_code
_entity_poly.pdbx_strand_id
1 'polypeptide(L)'
;MINRDIILNKTGIDIDVIEQGSDAWMQLRLGVITASDAWKILTKDKSENVWSDTKSTYLYELIGEVCTGVYKEINARTLAWGKEYEQEARDSFSFYSDLGVIEVPIIYR
;
A
#
# COMPACT_ATOMS: atom_id res chain seq x y z
N MET A 1 14.71 8.42 2.25
CA MET A 1 13.75 8.53 1.13
C MET A 1 14.48 7.97 -0.08
N ILE A 2 14.01 6.84 -0.62
CA ILE A 2 14.68 6.18 -1.75
C ILE A 2 14.66 7.13 -2.96
N ASN A 3 15.77 7.22 -3.67
CA ASN A 3 15.84 8.02 -4.91
C ASN A 3 14.85 7.44 -5.93
N ARG A 4 14.01 8.29 -6.54
CA ARG A 4 13.05 7.91 -7.59
C ARG A 4 13.72 7.15 -8.74
N ASP A 5 14.95 7.52 -9.08
CA ASP A 5 15.76 6.82 -10.09
C ASP A 5 15.95 5.34 -9.75
N ILE A 6 16.08 4.98 -8.48
CA ILE A 6 16.26 3.58 -8.05
C ILE A 6 14.98 2.78 -8.33
N ILE A 7 13.82 3.38 -8.11
CA ILE A 7 12.53 2.75 -8.36
C ILE A 7 12.39 2.51 -9.86
N LEU A 8 12.56 3.56 -10.68
CA LEU A 8 12.50 3.46 -12.12
C LEU A 8 13.47 2.40 -12.68
N ASN A 9 14.72 2.38 -12.21
CA ASN A 9 15.72 1.41 -12.67
C ASN A 9 15.39 -0.04 -12.26
N LYS A 10 14.74 -0.25 -11.11
CA LYS A 10 14.43 -1.60 -10.61
C LYS A 10 13.12 -2.16 -11.13
N THR A 11 12.12 -1.30 -11.35
CA THR A 11 10.76 -1.72 -11.68
C THR A 11 10.34 -1.33 -13.09
N GLY A 12 11.05 -0.40 -13.72
CA GLY A 12 10.64 0.20 -14.99
C GLY A 12 9.46 1.17 -14.86
N ILE A 13 9.01 1.45 -13.62
CA ILE A 13 7.84 2.29 -13.34
C ILE A 13 8.32 3.67 -12.90
N ASP A 14 7.90 4.70 -13.64
CA ASP A 14 8.07 6.09 -13.23
C ASP A 14 7.02 6.44 -12.18
N ILE A 15 7.48 6.76 -10.97
CA ILE A 15 6.64 7.01 -9.81
C ILE A 15 5.95 8.38 -9.84
N ASP A 16 6.43 9.32 -10.67
CA ASP A 16 5.89 10.68 -10.72
C ASP A 16 4.60 10.79 -11.55
N VAL A 17 4.26 9.73 -12.30
CA VAL A 17 3.13 9.70 -13.23
C VAL A 17 2.09 8.63 -12.90
N ILE A 18 2.23 7.93 -11.76
CA ILE A 18 1.27 6.90 -11.34
C ILE A 18 0.18 7.46 -10.43
N GLU A 19 -1.02 6.91 -10.58
CA GLU A 19 -2.16 7.23 -9.72
C GLU A 19 -2.38 6.14 -8.67
N GLN A 20 -2.88 6.52 -7.50
CA GLN A 20 -3.26 5.56 -6.46
C GLN A 20 -4.35 4.61 -6.98
N GLY A 21 -4.13 3.31 -6.78
CA GLY A 21 -5.05 2.26 -7.26
C GLY A 21 -4.92 1.93 -8.75
N SER A 22 -3.99 2.54 -9.48
CA SER A 22 -3.61 2.09 -10.82
C SER A 22 -2.89 0.73 -10.77
N ASP A 23 -2.83 0.02 -11.91
CA ASP A 23 -2.10 -1.26 -12.00
C ASP A 23 -0.62 -1.11 -11.63
N ALA A 24 0.05 -0.08 -12.15
CA ALA A 24 1.45 0.22 -11.80
C ALA A 24 1.63 0.49 -10.30
N TRP A 25 0.68 1.17 -9.65
CA TRP A 25 0.71 1.36 -8.20
C TRP A 25 0.53 0.05 -7.42
N MET A 26 -0.32 -0.86 -7.91
CA MET A 26 -0.49 -2.20 -7.31
C MET A 26 0.77 -3.06 -7.49
N GLN A 27 1.41 -3.02 -8.67
CA GLN A 27 2.67 -3.73 -8.93
C GLN A 27 3.79 -3.28 -8.00
N LEU A 28 3.92 -1.97 -7.75
CA LEU A 28 4.89 -1.41 -6.81
C LEU A 28 4.70 -1.91 -5.36
N ARG A 29 3.52 -2.41 -5.00
CA ARG A 29 3.21 -2.90 -3.64
C ARG A 29 3.47 -4.39 -3.46
N LEU A 30 3.76 -5.13 -4.53
CA LEU A 30 3.98 -6.57 -4.47
C LEU A 30 5.11 -6.95 -3.50
N GLY A 31 4.80 -7.76 -2.50
CA GLY A 31 5.77 -8.21 -1.51
C GLY A 31 6.24 -7.11 -0.54
N VAL A 32 5.61 -5.93 -0.56
CA VAL A 32 5.97 -4.81 0.31
C VAL A 32 5.05 -4.81 1.53
N ILE A 33 5.63 -4.65 2.72
CA ILE A 33 4.85 -4.42 3.93
C ILE A 33 4.24 -3.01 3.85
N THR A 34 2.92 -2.93 3.70
CA THR A 34 2.21 -1.65 3.55
C THR A 34 1.57 -1.19 4.86
N ALA A 35 1.33 0.12 4.97
CA ALA A 35 0.83 0.70 6.22
C ALA A 35 -0.51 0.11 6.69
N SER A 36 -1.42 -0.24 5.75
CA SER A 36 -2.71 -0.86 6.05
C SER A 36 -2.61 -2.23 6.72
N ASP A 37 -1.52 -2.95 6.45
CA ASP A 37 -1.29 -4.32 6.92
C ASP A 37 -0.16 -4.44 7.94
N ALA A 38 0.54 -3.33 8.24
CA ALA A 38 1.64 -3.31 9.20
C ALA A 38 1.22 -3.82 10.59
N TRP A 39 -0.04 -3.67 10.98
CA TRP A 39 -0.53 -4.22 12.25
C TRP A 39 -0.40 -5.75 12.31
N LYS A 40 -0.48 -6.47 11.18
CA LYS A 40 -0.37 -7.94 11.11
C LYS A 40 1.01 -8.42 11.58
N ILE A 41 2.08 -7.68 11.24
CA ILE A 41 3.45 -8.00 11.70
C ILE A 41 3.71 -7.61 13.15
N LEU A 42 2.95 -6.64 13.67
CA LEU A 42 3.02 -6.15 15.06
C LEU A 42 2.15 -6.98 16.01
N THR A 43 1.40 -7.96 15.51
CA THR A 43 0.62 -8.86 16.37
C THR A 43 1.53 -9.60 17.34
N LYS A 44 1.05 -9.78 18.58
CA LYS A 44 1.80 -10.51 19.61
C LYS A 44 2.01 -11.95 19.17
N ASP A 45 3.22 -12.43 19.42
CA ASP A 45 3.56 -13.84 19.23
C ASP A 45 2.75 -14.72 20.19
N LYS A 46 2.46 -15.96 19.77
CA LYS A 46 1.68 -16.91 20.58
C LYS A 46 2.45 -17.39 21.80
N SER A 47 3.74 -17.64 21.61
CA SER A 47 4.69 -18.02 22.65
C SER A 47 6.09 -17.59 22.23
N GLU A 48 7.08 -17.78 23.10
CA GLU A 48 8.48 -17.57 22.74
C GLU A 48 8.83 -18.32 21.45
N ASN A 49 9.40 -17.60 20.47
CA ASN A 49 9.78 -18.12 19.15
C ASN A 49 8.65 -18.70 18.28
N VAL A 50 7.37 -18.46 18.62
CA VAL A 50 6.23 -18.92 17.81
C VAL A 50 5.37 -17.73 17.41
N TRP A 51 5.43 -17.38 16.13
CA TRP A 51 4.63 -16.29 15.58
C TRP A 51 3.14 -16.56 15.65
N SER A 52 2.37 -15.47 15.65
CA SER A 52 0.91 -15.55 15.50
C SER A 52 0.53 -16.11 14.12
N ASP A 53 -0.68 -16.67 14.04
CA ASP A 53 -1.22 -17.13 12.74
C ASP A 53 -1.39 -15.97 11.78
N THR A 54 -1.77 -14.79 12.29
CA THR A 54 -1.93 -13.57 11.49
C THR A 54 -0.61 -13.14 10.84
N LYS A 55 0.47 -13.12 11.62
CA LYS A 55 1.81 -12.74 11.14
C LYS A 55 2.34 -13.76 10.14
N SER A 56 2.15 -15.05 10.42
CA SER A 56 2.58 -16.14 9.54
C SER A 56 1.80 -16.13 8.21
N THR A 57 0.47 -15.96 8.28
CA THR A 57 -0.40 -15.86 7.09
C THR A 57 -0.01 -14.68 6.22
N TYR A 58 0.24 -13.51 6.83
CA TYR A 58 0.65 -12.32 6.09
C TYR A 58 2.03 -12.48 5.44
N LEU A 59 2.98 -13.13 6.12
CA LEU A 59 4.26 -13.45 5.50
C LEU A 59 4.07 -14.34 4.26
N TYR A 60 3.25 -15.38 4.35
CA TYR A 60 3.00 -16.26 3.21
C TYR A 60 2.29 -15.56 2.06
N GLU A 61 1.40 -14.61 2.35
CA GLU A 61 0.77 -13.74 1.35
C GLU A 61 1.84 -12.92 0.60
N LEU A 62 2.74 -12.24 1.31
CA LEU A 62 3.83 -11.47 0.70
C LEU A 62 4.79 -12.34 -0.12
N ILE A 63 5.14 -13.53 0.37
CA ILE A 63 5.96 -14.48 -0.39
C ILE A 63 5.24 -14.91 -1.68
N GLY A 64 3.93 -15.18 -1.60
CA GLY A 64 3.11 -15.50 -2.76
C GLY A 64 3.11 -14.39 -3.80
N GLU A 65 2.96 -13.13 -3.38
CA GLU A 65 3.03 -11.96 -4.26
C GLU A 65 4.37 -11.86 -4.98
N VAL A 66 5.49 -12.04 -4.25
CA VAL A 66 6.84 -12.02 -4.85
C VAL A 66 7.04 -13.16 -5.85
N CYS A 67 6.61 -14.37 -5.51
CA CYS A 67 6.80 -15.54 -6.36
C CYS A 67 5.92 -15.51 -7.62
N THR A 68 4.73 -14.92 -7.54
CA THR A 68 3.75 -14.94 -8.64
C THR A 68 3.76 -13.67 -9.47
N GLY A 69 4.19 -12.54 -8.89
CA GLY A 69 4.04 -11.22 -9.51
C GLY A 69 2.58 -10.75 -9.61
N VAL A 70 1.66 -11.42 -8.92
CA VAL A 70 0.22 -11.15 -8.99
C VAL A 70 -0.26 -10.63 -7.64
N TYR A 71 -0.91 -9.47 -7.66
CA TYR A 71 -1.60 -8.95 -6.47
C TYR A 71 -3.02 -9.52 -6.42
N LYS A 72 -3.52 -9.73 -5.20
CA LYS A 72 -4.91 -10.13 -5.02
C LYS A 72 -5.83 -8.94 -5.26
N GLU A 73 -6.74 -9.07 -6.22
CA GLU A 73 -7.78 -8.07 -6.43
C GLU A 73 -8.82 -8.14 -5.29
N ILE A 74 -8.95 -7.06 -4.53
CA ILE A 74 -9.91 -6.96 -3.43
C ILE A 74 -11.07 -6.08 -3.89
N ASN A 75 -12.12 -6.74 -4.37
CA ASN A 75 -13.36 -6.08 -4.77
C ASN A 75 -14.30 -5.94 -3.56
N ALA A 76 -14.02 -4.96 -2.70
CA ALA A 76 -14.84 -4.64 -1.54
C ALA A 76 -15.66 -3.36 -1.77
N ARG A 77 -16.95 -3.37 -1.40
CA ARG A 77 -17.83 -2.18 -1.47
C ARG A 77 -17.26 -0.97 -0.74
N THR A 78 -16.55 -1.20 0.36
CA THR A 78 -15.90 -0.14 1.14
C THR A 78 -14.75 0.52 0.40
N LEU A 79 -13.98 -0.22 -0.41
CA LEU A 79 -12.90 0.34 -1.23
C LEU A 79 -13.45 1.15 -2.40
N ALA A 80 -14.53 0.65 -3.04
CA ALA A 80 -15.21 1.38 -4.12
C ALA A 80 -15.76 2.73 -3.62
N TRP A 81 -16.44 2.72 -2.46
CA TRP A 81 -16.91 3.94 -1.81
C TRP A 81 -15.77 4.90 -1.47
N GLY A 82 -14.68 4.37 -0.88
CA GLY A 82 -13.50 5.17 -0.56
C GLY A 82 -12.95 5.91 -1.79
N LYS A 83 -12.83 5.21 -2.92
CA LYS A 83 -12.37 5.78 -4.18
C LYS A 83 -13.31 6.85 -4.74
N GLU A 84 -14.62 6.63 -4.65
CA GLU A 84 -15.64 7.55 -5.16
C GLU A 84 -15.63 8.88 -4.40
N TYR A 85 -15.51 8.83 -3.07
CA TYR A 85 -15.63 10.00 -2.20
C TYR A 85 -14.29 10.62 -1.76
N GLU A 86 -13.16 10.10 -2.25
CA GLU A 86 -11.82 10.54 -1.82
C GLU A 86 -11.60 12.04 -2.11
N GLN A 87 -11.99 12.50 -3.29
CA GLN A 87 -11.84 13.89 -3.70
C GLN A 87 -12.69 14.83 -2.84
N GLU A 88 -13.97 14.51 -2.63
CA GLU A 88 -14.87 15.31 -1.80
C GLU A 88 -14.39 15.41 -0.35
N ALA A 89 -13.84 14.31 0.18
CA ALA A 89 -13.26 14.28 1.53
C ALA A 89 -12.01 15.17 1.62
N ARG A 90 -11.15 15.14 0.59
CA ARG A 90 -9.95 15.98 0.50
C ARG A 90 -10.30 17.47 0.39
N ASP A 91 -11.28 17.81 -0.45
CA ASP A 91 -11.73 19.20 -0.64
C ASP A 91 -12.37 19.74 0.63
N SER A 92 -13.19 18.93 1.29
CA SER A 92 -13.79 19.27 2.59
C SER A 92 -12.71 19.49 3.65
N PHE A 93 -11.73 18.59 3.76
CA PHE A 93 -10.61 18.75 4.69
C PHE A 93 -9.85 20.05 4.42
N SER A 94 -9.51 20.31 3.15
CA SER A 94 -8.77 21.52 2.76
C SER A 94 -9.54 22.79 3.11
N PHE A 95 -10.85 22.80 2.86
CA PHE A 95 -11.74 23.91 3.22
C PHE A 95 -11.82 24.16 4.73
N TYR A 96 -12.01 23.10 5.53
CA TYR A 96 -12.16 23.25 6.98
C TYR A 96 -10.84 23.52 7.72
N SER A 97 -9.72 23.02 7.20
CA SER A 97 -8.41 23.15 7.84
C SER A 97 -7.62 24.38 7.38
N ASP A 98 -8.01 25.00 6.25
CA ASP A 98 -7.24 26.03 5.56
C ASP A 98 -5.80 25.56 5.21
N LEU A 99 -5.65 24.24 4.99
CA LEU A 99 -4.40 23.61 4.59
C LEU A 99 -4.52 23.07 3.16
N GLY A 100 -3.51 23.34 2.35
CA GLY A 100 -3.37 22.69 1.04
C GLY A 100 -3.02 21.21 1.19
N VAL A 101 -3.69 20.35 0.43
CA VAL A 101 -3.37 18.92 0.33
C VAL A 101 -2.66 18.65 -0.99
N ILE A 102 -1.56 17.90 -0.92
CA ILE A 102 -0.80 17.44 -2.08
C ILE A 102 -0.86 15.93 -2.09
N GLU A 103 -1.28 15.37 -3.20
CA GLU A 103 -1.23 13.92 -3.41
C GLU A 103 0.21 13.48 -3.66
N VAL A 104 0.57 12.35 -3.06
CA VAL A 104 1.89 11.76 -3.19
C VAL A 104 1.75 10.30 -3.60
N PRO A 105 2.66 9.79 -4.45
CA PRO A 105 2.67 8.38 -4.81
C PRO A 105 3.15 7.52 -3.61
N ILE A 106 3.33 6.22 -3.82
CA ILE A 106 3.88 5.33 -2.80
C ILE A 106 5.26 5.83 -2.30
N ILE A 107 5.49 5.73 -0.99
CA ILE A 107 6.77 6.16 -0.39
C ILE A 107 7.45 4.97 0.25
N TYR A 108 8.66 4.67 -0.22
CA TYR A 108 9.56 3.70 0.41
C TYR A 108 10.51 4.42 1.37
N ARG A 109 10.71 3.83 2.55
CA ARG A 109 11.60 4.36 3.59
C ARG A 109 12.90 3.56 3.68
#